data_AF-A0A2D6Y2H1-F1
#
_entry.id   AF-A0A2D6Y2H1-F1
#
_cell.length_a   1.000
_cell.length_b   1.000
_cell.length_c   1.000
_cell.angle_alpha   90.00
_cell.angle_beta   90.00
_cell.angle_gamma   90.00
#
_symmetry.space_group_name_H-M   'P 1'
#
loop_
_entity.id
_entity.type
_entity.pdbx_description
1 polymer ?
#
loop_
_entity_poly.entity_id
_entity_poly.type
_entity_poly.pdbx_seq_one_letter_code
_entity_poly.pdbx_strand_id
1 'polypeptide(L)' 'MKSELWLATKPASEALAISTDTLKRRREVCGGFLEVGTHYVPGPTLNSPITWCVERCRQAFLQRGMQVRGGQS' A
#
# COMPACT_ATOMS: atom_id res chain seq x y z
N MET A 1 16.87 -9.62 -9.16
CA MET A 1 16.46 -9.15 -7.81
C MET A 1 15.52 -7.97 -8.01
N LYS A 2 14.27 -8.06 -7.59
CA LYS A 2 13.39 -6.88 -7.60
C LYS A 2 13.81 -5.98 -6.45
N SER A 3 14.31 -4.79 -6.77
CA SER A 3 14.60 -3.77 -5.76
C SER A 3 13.27 -3.36 -5.11
N GLU A 4 13.11 -3.66 -3.83
CA GLU A 4 11.94 -3.23 -3.07
C GLU A 4 12.00 -1.70 -2.93
N LEU A 5 11.20 -1.01 -3.73
CA LEU A 5 11.18 0.45 -3.74
C LEU A 5 10.31 0.94 -2.57
N TRP A 6 10.98 1.42 -1.53
CA TRP A 6 10.34 2.06 -0.38
C TRP A 6 10.26 3.56 -0.59
N LEU A 7 9.04 4.07 -0.74
CA LEU A 7 8.78 5.47 -1.06
C LEU A 7 7.89 6.12 0.00
N ALA A 8 8.04 7.45 0.17
CA ALA A 8 7.11 8.22 0.96
C ALA A 8 5.69 8.22 0.33
N THR A 9 4.69 8.63 1.11
CA THR A 9 3.27 8.54 0.69
C THR A 9 2.98 9.19 -0.68
N LYS A 10 3.50 10.39 -0.96
CA LYS A 10 3.27 11.08 -2.24
C LYS A 10 3.88 10.30 -3.44
N PRO A 11 5.19 10.02 -3.47
CA PRO A 11 5.78 9.29 -4.60
C PRO A 11 5.27 7.84 -4.71
N ALA A 12 4.91 7.18 -3.59
CA ALA A 12 4.25 5.87 -3.63
C ALA A 12 2.86 5.94 -4.28
N SER A 13 2.10 6.99 -3.97
CA SER A 13 0.76 7.21 -4.55
C SER A 13 0.83 7.43 -6.07
N GLU A 14 1.83 8.17 -6.54
CA GLU A 14 2.09 8.39 -7.97
C GLU A 14 2.50 7.08 -8.68
N ALA A 15 3.39 6.29 -8.07
CA ALA A 15 3.84 5.01 -8.62
C ALA A 15 2.73 3.93 -8.66
N LEU A 16 1.76 4.01 -7.75
CA LEU A 16 0.60 3.11 -7.67
C LEU A 16 -0.62 3.65 -8.43
N ALA A 17 -0.55 4.88 -8.97
CA ALA A 17 -1.66 5.58 -9.62
C ALA A 17 -2.94 5.65 -8.75
N ILE A 18 -2.78 5.90 -7.45
CA ILE A 18 -3.89 6.07 -6.50
C ILE A 18 -3.72 7.32 -5.65
N SER A 19 -4.80 7.88 -5.14
CA SER A 19 -4.73 9.06 -4.26
C SER A 19 -4.08 8.72 -2.92
N THR A 20 -3.31 9.66 -2.37
CA THR A 20 -2.66 9.53 -1.05
C THR A 20 -3.66 9.21 0.08
N ASP A 21 -4.86 9.79 0.03
CA ASP A 21 -5.95 9.49 0.98
C ASP A 21 -6.42 8.04 0.86
N THR A 22 -6.63 7.57 -0.37
CA THR A 22 -7.01 6.18 -0.64
C THR A 22 -5.95 5.22 -0.13
N LEU A 23 -4.67 5.50 -0.40
CA LEU A 23 -3.56 4.69 0.11
C LEU A 23 -3.58 4.61 1.65
N LYS A 24 -3.77 5.73 2.35
CA LYS A 24 -3.88 5.78 3.81
C LYS A 24 -5.11 5.04 4.35
N ARG A 25 -6.25 5.09 3.66
CA ARG A 25 -7.47 4.34 4.04
C ARG A 25 -7.32 2.84 3.86
N ARG A 26 -6.43 2.38 2.97
CA ARG A 26 -6.19 0.95 2.72
C ARG A 26 -5.24 0.29 3.73
N ARG A 27 -4.75 1.03 4.73
CA ARG A 27 -3.98 0.46 5.85
C ARG A 27 -4.85 -0.43 6.73
N GLU A 28 -4.25 -1.48 7.30
CA GLU A 28 -4.88 -2.38 8.27
C GLU A 28 -5.50 -1.62 9.45
N VAL A 29 -4.84 -0.56 9.93
CA VAL A 29 -5.33 0.27 11.05
C VAL A 29 -6.62 1.02 10.72
N CYS A 30 -6.97 1.15 9.43
CA CYS A 30 -8.20 1.75 8.95
C CYS A 30 -9.22 0.70 8.47
N GLY A 31 -8.99 -0.59 8.73
CA GLY A 31 -9.80 -1.69 8.20
C GLY A 31 -9.49 -2.07 6.75
N GLY A 32 -8.35 -1.63 6.24
CA GLY A 32 -7.82 -2.03 4.93
C GLY A 32 -7.01 -3.32 4.97
N PHE A 33 -6.35 -3.63 3.86
CA PHE A 33 -5.59 -4.89 3.66
C PHE A 33 -4.07 -4.68 3.55
N LEU A 34 -3.60 -3.43 3.62
CA LEU A 34 -2.18 -3.14 3.63
C LEU A 34 -1.68 -3.27 5.07
N GLU A 35 -0.83 -4.25 5.32
CA GLU A 35 -0.25 -4.54 6.64
C GLU A 35 0.98 -3.68 6.98
N VAL A 36 1.14 -3.36 8.27
CA VAL A 36 2.32 -2.69 8.84
C VAL A 36 3.53 -3.62 8.85
N GLY A 37 4.72 -3.09 8.55
CA GLY A 37 5.95 -3.89 8.43
C GLY A 37 6.07 -4.63 7.09
N THR A 38 4.96 -4.97 6.45
CA THR A 38 4.94 -5.62 5.13
C THR A 38 4.75 -4.61 4.01
N HIS A 39 3.64 -3.88 4.01
CA HIS A 39 3.27 -2.97 2.91
C HIS A 39 3.68 -1.53 3.19
N TYR A 40 3.66 -1.14 4.46
CA TYR A 40 4.06 0.18 4.90
C TYR A 40 4.72 0.14 6.27
N VAL A 41 5.55 1.14 6.55
CA VAL A 41 6.17 1.35 7.86
C VAL A 41 5.85 2.79 8.28
N PRO A 42 5.08 2.99 9.36
CA PRO A 42 4.89 4.31 9.94
C PRO A 42 6.20 4.73 10.61
N GLY A 43 6.52 6.02 10.55
CA GLY A 43 7.63 6.54 11.32
C GLY A 43 7.35 6.57 12.83
N PRO A 44 8.35 6.91 13.64
CA PRO A 44 8.30 6.78 15.11
C PRO A 44 7.29 7.71 15.79
N THR A 45 6.80 8.74 15.10
CA THR A 45 5.80 9.69 15.64
C THR A 45 4.60 9.82 14.69
N LEU A 46 3.47 10.31 15.21
CA LEU A 46 2.24 10.55 14.43
C LEU A 46 2.44 11.47 13.22
N ASN A 47 3.40 12.40 13.31
CA ASN A 47 3.75 13.33 12.23
C ASN A 47 4.86 12.81 11.31
N SER A 48 5.48 11.69 11.65
CA SER A 48 6.54 11.12 10.84
C SER A 48 5.99 10.61 9.50
N PRO A 49 6.77 10.75 8.40
CA PRO A 49 6.35 10.24 7.10
C PRO A 49 6.19 8.71 7.15
N ILE A 50 5.16 8.22 6.46
CA ILE A 50 4.95 6.79 6.24
C ILE A 50 5.69 6.40 4.96
N THR A 51 6.50 5.35 5.06
CA THR A 51 7.15 4.71 3.91
C THR A 51 6.34 3.51 3.45
N TRP A 52 6.23 3.34 2.13
CA TRP A 52 5.40 2.33 1.49
C TRP A 52 6.25 1.52 0.52
N CYS A 53 6.11 0.21 0.58
CA CYS A 53 6.72 -0.68 -0.42
C CYS A 53 5.79 -0.75 -1.64
N VAL A 54 6.19 -0.09 -2.73
CA VAL A 54 5.37 0.01 -3.95
C VAL A 54 5.04 -1.36 -4.53
N GLU A 55 6.04 -2.23 -4.61
CA GLU A 55 5.87 -3.56 -5.19
C GLU A 55 4.88 -4.42 -4.38
N ARG A 56 5.02 -4.44 -3.05
CA ARG A 56 4.12 -5.21 -2.17
C ARG A 56 2.71 -4.63 -2.19
N CYS A 57 2.57 -3.30 -2.12
CA CYS A 57 1.27 -2.66 -2.25
C CYS A 57 0.60 -3.05 -3.58
N ARG A 58 1.33 -2.96 -4.70
CA ARG A 58 0.84 -3.35 -6.03
C ARG A 58 0.40 -4.81 -6.06
N GLN A 59 1.16 -5.73 -5.48
CA GLN A 59 0.78 -7.15 -5.38
C GLN A 59 -0.51 -7.31 -4.57
N ALA A 60 -0.65 -6.65 -3.42
CA ALA A 60 -1.86 -6.71 -2.61
C ALA A 60 -3.09 -6.15 -3.34
N PHE A 61 -2.94 -5.03 -4.07
CA PHE A 61 -4.00 -4.48 -4.91
C PHE A 61 -4.39 -5.45 -6.04
N LEU A 62 -3.41 -6.08 -6.69
CA LEU A 62 -3.66 -7.06 -7.75
C LEU A 62 -4.37 -8.30 -7.20
N GLN A 63 -3.89 -8.87 -6.10
CA GLN A 63 -4.52 -10.02 -5.44
C GLN A 63 -5.97 -9.71 -5.06
N ARG A 64 -6.22 -8.55 -4.47
CA ARG A 64 -7.58 -8.12 -4.12
C ARG A 64 -8.45 -7.89 -5.35
N GLY A 65 -7.93 -7.23 -6.38
CA GLY A 65 -8.63 -7.02 -7.65
C GLY A 65 -8.94 -8.33 -8.37
N MET A 66 -8.02 -9.29 -8.32
CA MET A 66 -8.21 -10.64 -8.85
C MET A 66 -9.26 -11.41 -8.06
N GLN A 67 -9.31 -11.26 -6.73
CA GLN A 67 -10.35 -11.89 -5.90
C GLN A 67 -11.74 -11.30 -6.15
N VAL A 68 -11.83 -9.99 -6.42
CA VAL A 68 -13.09 -9.33 -6.82
C VAL A 68 -13.52 -9.72 -8.24
N ARG A 69 -12.57 -9.90 -9.17
CA ARG A 69 -12.85 -10.29 -10.56
C ARG A 69 -13.05 -11.80 -10.77
N GLY A 70 -12.39 -12.61 -9.94
CA GLY A 70 -12.47 -14.07 -9.93
C GLY A 70 -13.60 -14.62 -9.07
N GLY A 71 -14.38 -13.75 -8.40
CA GLY A 71 -15.65 -14.09 -7.77
C GLY A 71 -16.82 -14.28 -8.75
N GLN A 72 -16.54 -14.33 -10.06
CA GLN A 72 -17.44 -14.89 -11.07
C GLN A 72 -16.84 -16.22 -11.56
N SER A 73 -17.04 -17.29 -10.81
CA SER A 73 -16.99 -18.67 -11.30
C SER A 73 -17.89 -19.52 -10.41
#